data_AF-A0A0A6VHT4-F1
#
_entry.id   AF-A0A0A6VHT4-F1
#
_cell.length_a   1.000
_cell.length_b   1.000
_cell.length_c   1.000
_cell.angle_alpha   90.00
_cell.angle_beta   90.00
_cell.angle_gamma   90.00
#
_symmetry.space_group_name_H-M   'P 1'
#
loop_
_entity.id
_entity.type
_entity.pdbx_description
1 polymer ?
#
loop_
_entity_poly.entity_id
_entity_poly.type
_entity_poly.pdbx_seq_one_letter_code
_entity_poly.pdbx_strand_id
1 'polypeptide(L)'
;MVINVQTTNILQTPIEYLKGVGPLRADLLKKELSIFVYEDLLNHFPYRHIDKTVITPLASITFNTEYIQVMGKIIALDILGEKRAKRMVGQLTDQSGGMLELTWFQGISWIQKNIHIGATCLVFGKLTFFNGKPQLVHPEIELVQSQNFTAKNYLEPVYPTTEKLKARGLSGRQIAHLTRQLFTILPEGCIQENIPTEIVGRLKLMSRFSATYIALQ
;
A
#
# COMPACT_ATOMS: atom_id res chain seq x y z
N MET A 1 -42.98 0.79 -15.36
CA MET A 1 -42.40 2.10 -15.74
C MET A 1 -41.29 2.40 -14.74
N VAL A 2 -40.08 1.91 -14.99
CA VAL A 2 -38.94 2.13 -14.07
C VAL A 2 -38.31 3.45 -14.46
N ILE A 3 -38.35 4.37 -13.51
CA ILE A 3 -37.88 5.75 -13.64
C ILE A 3 -36.37 5.68 -13.88
N ASN A 4 -35.96 5.96 -15.11
CA ASN A 4 -34.56 6.08 -15.50
C ASN A 4 -34.06 7.42 -14.96
N VAL A 5 -33.76 7.46 -13.66
CA VAL A 5 -33.24 8.66 -13.00
C VAL A 5 -31.85 8.90 -13.58
N GLN A 6 -31.73 10.00 -14.32
CA GLN A 6 -30.51 10.54 -14.90
C GLN A 6 -29.41 10.57 -13.82
N THR A 7 -28.53 9.57 -13.79
CA THR A 7 -27.21 9.67 -13.16
C THR A 7 -26.41 10.66 -13.99
N THR A 8 -26.57 11.95 -13.69
CA THR A 8 -25.70 13.02 -14.17
C THR A 8 -24.27 12.54 -14.01
N ASN A 9 -23.51 12.61 -15.10
CA ASN A 9 -22.35 11.77 -15.39
C ASN A 9 -21.13 12.02 -14.48
N ILE A 10 -21.26 11.70 -13.19
CA ILE A 10 -20.21 11.89 -12.18
C ILE A 10 -18.93 11.16 -12.56
N LEU A 11 -19.05 10.02 -13.25
CA LEU A 11 -17.93 9.22 -13.73
C LEU A 11 -17.09 9.95 -14.80
N GLN A 12 -17.72 10.82 -15.60
CA GLN A 12 -17.05 11.66 -16.61
C GLN A 12 -16.57 13.00 -16.05
N THR A 13 -16.63 13.20 -14.72
CA THR A 13 -16.08 14.40 -14.09
C THR A 13 -14.55 14.40 -14.23
N PRO A 14 -13.92 15.51 -14.67
CA PRO A 14 -12.48 15.59 -14.80
C PRO A 14 -11.75 15.32 -13.48
N ILE A 15 -10.60 14.64 -13.57
CA ILE A 15 -9.84 14.20 -12.40
C ILE A 15 -9.35 15.37 -11.51
N GLU A 16 -9.25 16.58 -12.07
CA GLU A 16 -8.88 17.82 -11.37
C GLU A 16 -9.84 18.20 -10.24
N TYR A 17 -11.11 17.79 -10.34
CA TYR A 17 -12.10 18.06 -9.31
C TYR A 17 -11.98 17.11 -8.11
N LEU A 18 -11.20 16.03 -8.23
CA LEU A 18 -10.98 15.13 -7.11
C LEU A 18 -10.10 15.81 -6.06
N LYS A 19 -10.60 15.91 -4.83
CA LYS A 19 -9.85 16.46 -3.70
C LYS A 19 -8.49 15.74 -3.59
N GLY A 20 -7.41 16.51 -3.50
CA GLY A 20 -6.04 15.98 -3.46
C GLY A 20 -5.34 15.92 -4.83
N VAL A 21 -6.07 16.09 -5.93
CA VAL A 21 -5.53 16.21 -7.29
C VAL A 21 -5.45 17.69 -7.68
N GLY A 22 -4.31 18.33 -7.38
CA GLY A 22 -4.04 19.68 -7.89
C GLY A 22 -3.71 19.69 -9.40
N PRO A 23 -3.64 20.87 -10.05
CA PRO A 23 -3.40 20.98 -11.50
C PRO A 23 -2.16 20.21 -11.99
N LEU A 24 -1.07 20.27 -11.22
CA LEU A 24 0.16 19.53 -11.53
C LEU A 24 -0.04 18.01 -11.48
N ARG A 25 -0.79 17.50 -10.49
CA ARG A 25 -1.06 16.07 -10.36
C ARG A 25 -2.00 15.60 -11.45
N ALA A 26 -3.01 16.39 -11.79
CA ALA A 26 -3.92 16.08 -12.89
C ALA A 26 -3.17 15.96 -14.22
N ASP A 27 -2.30 16.91 -14.55
CA ASP A 27 -1.51 16.86 -15.78
C ASP A 27 -0.63 15.60 -15.84
N LEU A 28 -0.01 15.22 -14.72
CA LEU A 28 0.77 13.99 -14.62
C LEU A 28 -0.08 12.73 -14.78
N LEU A 29 -1.24 12.65 -14.13
CA LEU A 29 -2.15 11.50 -14.24
C LEU A 29 -2.64 11.33 -15.69
N LYS A 30 -2.97 12.43 -16.37
CA LYS A 30 -3.37 12.42 -17.79
C LYS A 30 -2.23 11.97 -18.71
N LYS A 31 -1.02 12.52 -18.52
CA LYS A 31 0.12 12.24 -19.41
C LYS A 31 0.73 10.87 -19.22
N GLU A 32 0.82 10.40 -17.97
CA GLU A 32 1.57 9.18 -17.64
C GLU A 32 0.69 7.93 -17.52
N LEU A 33 -0.58 8.09 -17.14
CA LEU A 33 -1.52 6.98 -16.95
C LEU A 33 -2.78 7.07 -17.81
N SER A 34 -2.93 8.13 -18.61
CA SER A 34 -4.14 8.38 -19.40
C SER A 34 -5.41 8.46 -18.54
N ILE A 35 -5.29 9.00 -17.32
CA ILE A 35 -6.42 9.20 -16.40
C ILE A 35 -6.93 10.64 -16.55
N PHE A 36 -8.04 10.81 -17.25
CA PHE A 36 -8.67 12.11 -17.52
C PHE A 36 -9.89 12.36 -16.63
N VAL A 37 -10.69 11.33 -16.38
CA VAL A 37 -11.94 11.40 -15.61
C VAL A 37 -11.94 10.42 -14.44
N TYR A 38 -12.97 10.48 -13.59
CA TYR A 38 -13.13 9.57 -12.45
C TYR A 38 -13.22 8.11 -12.88
N GLU A 39 -13.90 7.83 -13.99
CA GLU A 39 -14.01 6.48 -14.55
C GLU A 39 -12.64 5.86 -14.88
N ASP A 40 -11.72 6.64 -15.43
CA ASP A 40 -10.37 6.15 -15.76
C ASP A 40 -9.61 5.73 -14.50
N LEU A 41 -9.76 6.49 -13.40
CA LEU A 41 -9.15 6.13 -12.12
C LEU A 41 -9.74 4.85 -11.53
N LEU A 42 -11.06 4.63 -11.68
CA LEU A 42 -11.72 3.39 -11.23
C LEU A 42 -11.31 2.17 -12.06
N ASN A 43 -10.89 2.38 -13.31
CA ASN A 43 -10.42 1.31 -14.18
C ASN A 43 -8.89 1.09 -14.10
N HIS A 44 -8.17 1.89 -13.31
CA HIS A 44 -6.73 1.75 -13.11
C HIS A 44 -6.43 0.77 -11.98
N PHE A 45 -6.63 -0.54 -12.20
CA PHE A 45 -6.53 -1.55 -11.14
C PHE A 45 -5.10 -1.77 -10.60
N PRO A 46 -4.96 -2.10 -9.30
CA PRO A 46 -3.70 -2.60 -8.76
C PRO A 46 -3.34 -3.95 -9.41
N TYR A 47 -2.05 -4.20 -9.61
CA TYR A 47 -1.56 -5.45 -10.20
C TYR A 47 -1.22 -6.53 -9.14
N ARG A 48 -1.10 -6.12 -7.87
CA ARG A 48 -1.01 -7.03 -6.73
C ARG A 48 -1.60 -6.40 -5.47
N HIS A 49 -1.98 -7.24 -4.53
CA HIS A 49 -2.32 -6.85 -3.17
C HIS A 49 -1.31 -7.45 -2.21
N ILE A 50 -0.83 -6.64 -1.26
CA ILE A 50 0.11 -7.09 -0.23
C ILE A 50 -0.67 -7.35 1.04
N ASP A 51 -0.58 -8.56 1.57
CA ASP A 51 -1.12 -8.86 2.88
C ASP A 51 -0.24 -8.26 3.98
N LYS A 52 -0.82 -7.28 4.68
CA LYS A 52 -0.25 -6.58 5.84
C LYS A 52 -1.18 -6.69 7.06
N THR A 53 -2.08 -7.67 7.05
CA THR A 53 -3.10 -7.87 8.08
C THR A 53 -2.59 -8.66 9.28
N VAL A 54 -1.59 -9.52 9.06
CA VAL A 54 -1.05 -10.41 10.09
C VAL A 54 0.30 -9.91 10.58
N ILE A 55 0.44 -9.68 11.89
CA ILE A 55 1.73 -9.47 12.54
C ILE A 55 2.29 -10.84 12.92
N THR A 56 3.43 -11.19 12.33
CA THR A 56 4.10 -12.48 12.52
C THR A 56 5.07 -12.38 13.70
N PRO A 57 4.97 -13.24 14.73
CA PRO A 57 5.99 -13.34 15.77
C PRO A 57 7.32 -13.81 15.18
N LEU A 58 8.43 -13.20 15.59
CA LEU A 58 9.76 -13.54 15.05
C LEU A 58 10.15 -15.00 15.31
N ALA A 59 9.76 -15.57 16.44
CA ALA A 59 10.01 -16.97 16.76
C ALA A 59 9.26 -17.95 15.84
N SER A 60 8.23 -17.50 15.11
CA SER A 60 7.46 -18.34 14.18
C SER A 60 7.98 -18.30 12.74
N ILE A 61 9.05 -17.54 12.48
CA ILE A 61 9.64 -17.41 11.15
C ILE A 61 10.20 -18.75 10.68
N THR A 62 9.82 -19.16 9.47
CA THR A 62 10.34 -20.37 8.81
C THR A 62 10.94 -20.03 7.45
N PHE A 63 11.71 -20.95 6.88
CA PHE A 63 12.28 -20.79 5.53
C PHE A 63 11.23 -20.68 4.42
N ASN A 64 10.00 -21.13 4.66
CA ASN A 64 8.90 -21.06 3.70
C ASN A 64 8.17 -19.72 3.71
N THR A 65 8.49 -18.84 4.65
CA THR A 65 7.84 -17.54 4.76
C THR A 65 8.51 -16.54 3.80
N GLU A 66 7.81 -16.11 2.75
CA GLU A 66 8.39 -15.20 1.75
C GLU A 66 8.31 -13.72 2.14
N TYR A 67 7.16 -13.29 2.67
CA TYR A 67 6.92 -11.91 3.10
C TYR A 67 6.42 -11.92 4.54
N ILE A 68 6.92 -10.99 5.34
CA ILE A 68 6.52 -10.87 6.74
C ILE A 68 6.22 -9.43 7.11
N GLN A 69 5.24 -9.26 7.99
CA GLN A 69 5.07 -8.04 8.77
C GLN A 69 5.36 -8.37 10.23
N VAL A 70 6.28 -7.64 10.84
CA VAL A 70 6.69 -7.86 12.23
C VAL A 70 6.61 -6.55 12.99
N MET A 71 6.24 -6.64 14.27
CA MET A 71 6.33 -5.51 15.19
C MET A 71 7.40 -5.83 16.21
N GLY A 72 8.33 -4.91 16.41
CA GLY A 72 9.38 -5.10 17.38
C GLY A 72 10.13 -3.82 17.71
N LYS A 73 11.05 -3.94 18.65
CA LYS A 73 11.91 -2.86 19.13
C LYS A 73 13.25 -2.94 18.45
N ILE A 74 13.75 -1.79 17.98
CA ILE A 74 15.11 -1.68 17.46
C ILE A 74 16.09 -1.75 18.64
N ILE A 75 17.02 -2.70 18.60
CA ILE A 75 18.03 -2.92 19.67
C ILE A 75 19.43 -2.49 19.26
N ALA A 76 19.73 -2.52 17.97
CA ALA A 76 21.00 -2.05 17.42
C ALA A 76 20.77 -1.40 16.06
N LEU A 77 21.64 -0.44 15.72
CA LEU A 77 21.52 0.35 14.50
C LEU A 77 22.90 0.89 14.13
N ASP A 78 23.54 0.24 13.17
CA ASP A 78 24.93 0.47 12.79
C ASP A 78 25.04 0.84 11.31
N ILE A 79 26.04 1.65 10.99
CA ILE A 79 26.43 1.92 9.60
C ILE A 79 27.73 1.16 9.35
N LEU A 80 27.71 0.26 8.37
CA LEU A 80 28.85 -0.55 7.98
C LEU A 80 29.33 -0.18 6.59
N GLY A 81 30.64 -0.29 6.37
CA GLY A 81 31.29 -0.03 5.09
C GLY A 81 31.50 1.47 4.79
N GLU A 82 32.25 1.73 3.73
CA GLU A 82 32.61 3.08 3.29
C GLU A 82 32.19 3.36 1.85
N LYS A 83 31.97 4.64 1.53
CA LYS A 83 31.64 5.14 0.19
C LYS A 83 30.51 4.33 -0.47
N ARG A 84 30.81 3.56 -1.51
CA ARG A 84 29.83 2.76 -2.28
C ARG A 84 29.40 1.47 -1.58
N ALA A 85 30.16 0.99 -0.61
CA ALA A 85 29.81 -0.19 0.19
C ALA A 85 29.06 0.16 1.49
N LYS A 86 28.68 1.44 1.65
CA LYS A 86 27.97 1.91 2.84
C LYS A 86 26.58 1.29 2.91
N ARG A 87 26.28 0.63 4.02
CA ARG A 87 24.96 0.07 4.33
C ARG A 87 24.61 0.32 5.78
N MET A 88 23.32 0.36 6.06
CA MET A 88 22.80 0.45 7.41
C MET A 88 22.25 -0.90 7.82
N VAL A 89 22.64 -1.37 8.99
CA VAL A 89 22.20 -2.64 9.57
C VAL A 89 21.53 -2.34 10.91
N GLY A 90 20.25 -2.67 11.00
CA GLY A 90 19.49 -2.64 12.24
C GLY A 90 19.24 -4.05 12.74
N GLN A 91 19.13 -4.20 14.06
CA GLN A 91 18.60 -5.41 14.68
C GLN A 91 17.29 -5.08 15.36
N LEU A 92 16.28 -5.90 15.07
CA LEU A 92 14.95 -5.80 15.66
C LEU A 92 14.66 -7.08 16.46
N THR A 93 14.05 -6.91 17.63
CA THR A 93 13.55 -8.02 18.45
C THR A 93 12.11 -7.78 18.86
N ASP A 94 11.35 -8.84 19.05
CA ASP A 94 9.97 -8.79 19.50
C ASP A 94 9.81 -9.47 20.87
N GLN A 95 8.57 -9.55 21.37
CA GLN A 95 8.28 -10.19 22.64
C GLN A 95 8.48 -11.71 22.63
N SER A 96 8.57 -12.34 21.45
CA SER A 96 8.84 -13.77 21.33
C SER A 96 10.32 -14.12 21.57
N GLY A 97 11.19 -13.11 21.68
CA GLY A 97 12.63 -13.29 21.86
C GLY A 97 13.39 -13.58 20.56
N GLY A 98 12.70 -13.58 19.41
CA GLY A 98 13.34 -13.70 18.11
C GLY A 98 14.14 -12.44 17.75
N MET A 99 15.06 -12.58 16.80
CA MET A 99 15.86 -11.49 16.27
C MET A 99 15.75 -11.46 14.74
N LEU A 100 15.66 -10.26 14.20
CA LEU A 100 15.59 -10.01 12.77
C LEU A 100 16.60 -8.92 12.38
N GLU A 101 17.41 -9.21 11.37
CA GLU A 101 18.33 -8.22 10.82
C GLU A 101 17.64 -7.41 9.73
N LEU A 102 17.79 -6.09 9.76
CA LEU A 102 17.23 -5.16 8.80
C LEU A 102 18.38 -4.47 8.07
N THR A 103 18.42 -4.56 6.74
CA THR A 103 19.52 -3.98 5.96
C THR A 103 19.02 -2.99 4.92
N TRP A 104 19.63 -1.80 4.90
CA TRP A 104 19.37 -0.77 3.90
C TRP A 104 20.66 -0.37 3.18
N PHE A 105 20.70 -0.55 1.86
CA PHE A 105 21.78 -0.05 0.98
C PHE A 105 21.52 1.36 0.45
N GLN A 106 20.30 1.88 0.63
CA GLN A 106 19.78 3.14 0.11
C GLN A 106 18.84 3.74 1.16
N GLY A 107 18.66 5.06 1.15
CA GLY A 107 17.79 5.74 2.13
C GLY A 107 18.36 5.79 3.55
N ILE A 108 19.66 5.51 3.71
CA ILE A 108 20.38 5.47 5.01
C ILE A 108 20.14 6.74 5.83
N SER A 109 20.23 7.92 5.20
CA SER A 109 20.03 9.21 5.88
C SER A 109 18.62 9.37 6.47
N TRP A 110 17.60 8.80 5.82
CA TRP A 110 16.23 8.85 6.34
C TRP A 110 16.08 7.92 7.54
N ILE A 111 16.61 6.69 7.47
CA ILE A 111 16.58 5.75 8.59
C ILE A 111 17.32 6.32 9.79
N GLN A 112 18.52 6.86 9.59
CA GLN A 112 19.33 7.47 10.66
C GLN A 112 18.63 8.66 11.33
N LYS A 113 17.86 9.43 10.59
CA LYS A 113 17.14 10.60 11.13
C LYS A 113 15.86 10.22 11.87
N ASN A 114 15.15 9.21 11.38
CA ASN A 114 13.80 8.89 11.87
C ASN A 114 13.75 7.70 12.83
N ILE A 115 14.70 6.76 12.76
CA ILE A 115 14.71 5.54 13.56
C ILE A 115 15.81 5.62 14.60
N HIS A 116 15.49 5.24 15.83
CA HIS A 116 16.40 5.28 16.97
C HIS A 116 16.39 3.95 17.71
N ILE A 117 17.49 3.64 18.39
CA ILE A 117 17.54 2.49 19.30
C ILE A 117 16.46 2.67 20.36
N GLY A 118 15.71 1.61 20.59
CA GLY A 118 14.59 1.56 21.51
C GLY A 118 13.23 1.92 20.92
N ALA A 119 13.17 2.39 19.67
CA ALA A 119 11.90 2.65 19.00
C ALA A 119 11.15 1.34 18.67
N THR A 120 9.86 1.31 18.96
CA THR A 120 8.96 0.26 18.48
C THR A 120 8.54 0.58 17.05
N CYS A 121 8.77 -0.36 16.14
CA CYS A 121 8.53 -0.19 14.72
C CYS A 121 7.73 -1.38 14.17
N LEU A 122 6.89 -1.08 13.18
CA LEU A 122 6.33 -2.07 12.28
C LEU A 122 7.24 -2.18 11.07
N VAL A 123 7.62 -3.40 10.72
CA VAL A 123 8.53 -3.66 9.60
C VAL A 123 7.91 -4.68 8.66
N PHE A 124 7.86 -4.34 7.38
CA PHE A 124 7.35 -5.20 6.33
C PHE A 124 8.40 -5.40 5.23
N GLY A 125 8.59 -6.63 4.78
CA GLY A 125 9.52 -6.89 3.68
C GLY A 125 9.55 -8.34 3.23
N LYS A 126 10.32 -8.57 2.17
CA LYS A 126 10.65 -9.92 1.72
C LYS A 126 11.68 -10.51 2.68
N LEU A 127 11.36 -11.67 3.25
CA LEU A 127 12.24 -12.41 4.10
C LEU A 127 13.32 -13.12 3.28
N THR A 128 14.55 -12.97 3.74
CA THR A 128 15.73 -13.65 3.22
C THR A 128 16.53 -14.22 4.39
N PHE A 129 17.43 -15.15 4.13
CA PHE A 129 18.30 -15.72 5.15
C PHE A 129 19.75 -15.51 4.75
N PHE A 130 20.55 -14.99 5.68
CA PHE A 130 21.98 -14.83 5.51
C PHE A 130 22.69 -15.51 6.68
N ASN A 131 23.55 -16.49 6.40
CA ASN A 131 24.20 -17.35 7.40
C ASN A 131 23.22 -17.94 8.44
N GLY A 132 22.04 -18.38 7.97
CA GLY A 132 21.00 -18.96 8.81
C GLY A 132 20.23 -17.95 9.68
N LYS A 133 20.53 -16.65 9.58
CA LYS A 133 19.80 -15.59 10.30
C LYS A 133 18.74 -14.96 9.38
N PRO A 134 17.52 -14.73 9.87
CA PRO A 134 16.49 -14.04 9.10
C PRO A 134 16.89 -12.57 8.89
N GLN A 135 16.71 -12.09 7.67
CA GLN A 135 17.08 -10.74 7.25
C GLN A 135 16.01 -10.17 6.31
N LEU A 136 15.72 -8.87 6.46
CA LEU A 136 14.97 -8.08 5.49
C LEU A 136 15.89 -7.07 4.80
N VAL A 137 15.89 -7.10 3.47
CA VAL A 137 16.64 -6.14 2.64
C VAL A 137 15.68 -5.09 2.10
N HIS A 138 16.00 -3.81 2.32
CA HIS A 138 15.12 -2.67 2.04
C HIS A 138 13.69 -2.84 2.56
N PRO A 139 13.51 -3.19 3.85
CA PRO A 139 12.17 -3.27 4.42
C PRO A 139 11.53 -1.89 4.48
N GLU A 140 10.20 -1.90 4.37
CA GLU A 140 9.37 -0.78 4.78
C GLU A 140 9.33 -0.75 6.30
N ILE A 141 9.59 0.42 6.89
CA ILE A 141 9.58 0.62 8.35
C ILE A 141 8.68 1.79 8.70
N GLU A 142 7.86 1.60 9.73
CA GLU A 142 6.92 2.60 10.25
C GLU A 142 7.06 2.66 11.77
N LEU A 143 7.20 3.88 12.32
CA LEU A 143 7.25 4.09 13.77
C LEU A 143 5.87 3.88 14.38
N VAL A 144 5.80 3.09 15.43
CA VAL A 144 4.56 2.87 16.18
C VAL A 144 4.55 3.85 17.35
N GLN A 145 3.79 4.94 17.22
CA GLN A 145 3.73 6.02 18.21
C GLN A 145 2.70 5.78 19.33
N SER A 146 1.69 4.93 19.09
CA SER A 146 0.64 4.62 20.05
C SER A 146 0.72 3.18 20.56
N GLN A 147 0.40 2.95 21.83
CA GLN A 147 0.32 1.60 22.41
C GLN A 147 -0.84 0.78 21.82
N ASN A 148 -1.84 1.43 21.21
CA ASN A 148 -3.01 0.81 20.59
C ASN A 148 -2.82 0.65 19.07
N PHE A 149 -1.73 0.00 18.65
CA PHE A 149 -1.56 -0.30 17.23
C PHE A 149 -2.49 -1.46 16.84
N THR A 150 -3.40 -1.19 15.91
CA THR A 150 -4.21 -2.22 15.24
C THR A 150 -3.59 -2.47 13.88
N ALA A 151 -3.32 -3.74 13.55
CA ALA A 151 -2.92 -4.12 12.21
C ALA A 151 -3.96 -3.63 11.19
N LYS A 152 -3.51 -3.33 9.96
CA LYS A 152 -4.44 -2.94 8.90
C LYS A 152 -5.39 -4.11 8.64
N ASN A 153 -6.70 -3.85 8.61
CA ASN A 153 -7.70 -4.88 8.31
C ASN A 153 -7.96 -5.03 6.80
N TYR A 154 -7.04 -4.59 5.94
CA TYR A 154 -7.19 -4.62 4.50
C TYR A 154 -5.85 -4.96 3.83
N LEU A 155 -5.92 -5.57 2.64
CA LEU A 155 -4.75 -5.86 1.83
C LEU A 155 -4.28 -4.57 1.15
N GLU A 156 -2.99 -4.23 1.20
CA GLU A 156 -2.51 -2.97 0.61
C GLU A 156 -2.39 -3.11 -0.92
N PRO A 157 -3.16 -2.34 -1.72
CA PRO A 157 -3.14 -2.44 -3.16
C PRO A 157 -1.88 -1.78 -3.72
N VAL A 158 -1.27 -2.42 -4.71
CA VAL A 158 -0.08 -1.91 -5.39
C VAL A 158 -0.42 -1.54 -6.83
N TYR A 159 -0.42 -0.24 -7.06
CA TYR A 159 -0.74 0.34 -8.36
C TYR A 159 0.51 0.46 -9.25
N PRO A 160 0.36 0.26 -10.57
CA PRO A 160 1.42 0.58 -11.52
C PRO A 160 1.64 2.10 -11.55
N THR A 161 2.92 2.50 -11.48
CA THR A 161 3.35 3.91 -11.44
C THR A 161 4.67 4.10 -12.18
N THR A 162 4.81 5.21 -12.90
CA THR A 162 6.05 5.60 -13.59
C THR A 162 7.03 6.27 -12.64
N GLU A 163 8.32 6.32 -13.01
CA GLU A 163 9.35 6.99 -12.21
C GLU A 163 9.06 8.48 -12.04
N LYS A 164 8.54 9.13 -13.09
CA LYS A 164 8.13 10.54 -13.05
C LYS A 164 7.02 10.79 -12.04
N LEU A 165 6.03 9.90 -11.96
CA LEU A 165 4.96 9.98 -10.96
C LEU A 165 5.51 9.84 -9.55
N LYS A 166 6.37 8.83 -9.32
CA LYS A 166 7.01 8.62 -8.00
C LYS A 166 7.84 9.83 -7.57
N ALA A 167 8.63 10.40 -8.48
CA ALA A 167 9.45 11.58 -8.22
C ALA A 167 8.61 12.82 -7.84
N ARG A 168 7.35 12.87 -8.28
CA ARG A 168 6.39 13.95 -7.98
C ARG A 168 5.41 13.60 -6.85
N GLY A 169 5.67 12.51 -6.12
CA GLY A 169 4.89 12.09 -4.96
C GLY A 169 3.58 11.36 -5.29
N LEU A 170 3.30 11.04 -6.56
CA LEU A 170 2.20 10.18 -6.99
C LEU A 170 2.64 8.71 -6.97
N SER A 171 2.90 8.20 -5.77
CA SER A 171 3.18 6.78 -5.56
C SER A 171 1.91 5.93 -5.65
N GLY A 172 2.05 4.60 -5.76
CA GLY A 172 0.89 3.71 -5.77
C GLY A 172 -0.02 3.84 -4.54
N ARG A 173 0.56 4.15 -3.37
CA ARG A 173 -0.22 4.48 -2.15
C ARG A 173 -1.03 5.76 -2.32
N GLN A 174 -0.47 6.75 -2.99
CA GLN A 174 -1.18 8.00 -3.26
C GLN A 174 -2.34 7.78 -4.22
N ILE A 175 -2.17 6.92 -5.24
CA ILE A 175 -3.27 6.50 -6.12
C ILE A 175 -4.35 5.79 -5.30
N ALA A 176 -3.99 4.80 -4.49
CA ALA A 176 -4.94 4.12 -3.60
C ALA A 176 -5.73 5.10 -2.72
N HIS A 177 -5.04 6.09 -2.14
CA HIS A 177 -5.68 7.14 -1.35
C HIS A 177 -6.67 7.98 -2.16
N LEU A 178 -6.28 8.41 -3.37
CA LEU A 178 -7.18 9.14 -4.27
C LEU A 178 -8.42 8.32 -4.63
N THR A 179 -8.24 7.04 -4.94
CA THR A 179 -9.34 6.12 -5.23
C THR A 179 -10.29 5.95 -4.04
N ARG A 180 -9.76 5.83 -2.81
CA ARG A 180 -10.60 5.83 -1.59
C ARG A 180 -11.38 7.12 -1.43
N GLN A 181 -10.73 8.26 -1.66
CA GLN A 181 -11.42 9.56 -1.60
C GLN A 181 -12.52 9.66 -2.66
N LEU A 182 -12.28 9.14 -3.86
CA LEU A 182 -13.29 9.08 -4.90
C LEU A 182 -14.51 8.26 -4.45
N PHE A 183 -14.32 7.08 -3.84
CA PHE A 183 -15.45 6.30 -3.31
C PHE A 183 -16.28 7.03 -2.24
N THR A 184 -15.75 8.03 -1.54
CA THR A 184 -16.54 8.80 -0.56
C THR A 184 -17.55 9.75 -1.20
N ILE A 185 -17.39 10.08 -2.48
CA ILE A 185 -18.29 10.99 -3.21
C ILE A 185 -19.15 10.28 -4.26
N LEU A 186 -18.85 9.02 -4.56
CA LEU A 186 -19.59 8.24 -5.55
C LEU A 186 -20.88 7.64 -4.95
N PRO A 187 -22.05 7.85 -5.59
CA PRO A 187 -23.26 7.11 -5.26
C PRO A 187 -23.12 5.62 -5.60
N GLU A 188 -23.67 4.71 -4.79
CA GLU A 188 -23.57 3.26 -5.02
C GLU A 188 -24.10 2.81 -6.40
N GLY A 189 -25.09 3.53 -6.96
CA GLY A 189 -25.68 3.24 -8.27
C GLY A 189 -24.97 3.85 -9.47
N CYS A 190 -23.84 4.56 -9.29
CA CYS A 190 -23.18 5.22 -10.42
C CYS A 190 -22.44 4.25 -11.34
N ILE A 191 -22.03 3.09 -10.82
CA ILE A 191 -21.36 2.03 -11.58
C ILE A 191 -22.42 1.01 -12.01
N GLN A 192 -22.76 1.00 -13.30
CA GLN A 192 -23.77 0.09 -13.85
C GLN A 192 -23.25 -1.34 -13.96
N GLU A 193 -24.11 -2.31 -13.64
CA GLU A 193 -23.80 -3.73 -13.81
C GLU A 193 -23.50 -4.06 -15.27
N ASN A 194 -22.43 -4.83 -15.50
CA ASN A 194 -22.10 -5.40 -16.80
C ASN A 194 -22.54 -6.87 -16.93
N ILE A 195 -23.11 -7.44 -15.86
CA ILE A 195 -23.59 -8.83 -15.81
C ILE A 195 -25.13 -8.82 -15.78
N PRO A 196 -25.82 -9.71 -16.52
CA PRO A 196 -27.27 -9.87 -16.43
C PRO A 196 -27.76 -10.11 -15.00
N THR A 197 -28.86 -9.45 -14.63
CA THR A 197 -29.45 -9.53 -13.27
C THR A 197 -29.81 -10.94 -12.84
N GLU A 198 -30.21 -11.81 -13.78
CA GLU A 198 -30.47 -13.22 -13.54
C GLU A 198 -29.25 -13.97 -13.01
N ILE A 199 -28.06 -13.69 -13.57
CA ILE A 199 -26.81 -14.34 -13.16
C ILE A 199 -26.37 -13.83 -11.79
N VAL A 200 -26.48 -12.51 -11.56
CA VAL A 200 -26.16 -11.89 -10.26
C VAL A 200 -27.03 -12.48 -9.16
N GLY A 201 -28.35 -12.60 -9.39
CA GLY A 201 -29.28 -13.18 -8.44
C GLY A 201 -29.04 -14.68 -8.19
N ARG A 202 -28.82 -15.46 -9.26
CA ARG A 202 -28.59 -16.90 -9.16
C ARG A 202 -27.29 -17.25 -8.43
N LEU A 203 -26.21 -16.53 -8.72
CA LEU A 203 -24.89 -16.76 -8.15
C LEU A 203 -24.63 -15.95 -6.87
N LYS A 204 -25.60 -15.13 -6.43
CA LYS A 204 -25.49 -14.23 -5.28
C LYS A 204 -24.23 -13.36 -5.34
N LEU A 205 -23.91 -12.85 -6.53
CA LEU A 205 -22.74 -11.98 -6.71
C LEU A 205 -23.00 -10.64 -6.03
N MET A 206 -21.94 -10.04 -5.50
CA MET A 206 -21.98 -8.65 -5.04
C MET A 206 -22.16 -7.70 -6.22
N SER A 207 -22.61 -6.48 -5.95
CA SER A 207 -22.71 -5.44 -6.98
C SER A 207 -21.33 -5.08 -7.53
N ARG A 208 -21.26 -4.64 -8.78
CA ARG A 208 -20.06 -4.12 -9.41
C ARG A 208 -19.48 -2.95 -8.62
N PHE A 209 -20.31 -2.11 -8.01
CA PHE A 209 -19.84 -1.05 -7.12
C PHE A 209 -19.04 -1.61 -5.94
N SER A 210 -19.60 -2.56 -5.20
CA SER A 210 -18.93 -3.21 -4.08
C SER A 210 -17.69 -4.00 -4.53
N ALA A 211 -17.76 -4.69 -5.68
CA ALA A 211 -16.62 -5.41 -6.23
C ALA A 211 -15.47 -4.47 -6.60
N THR A 212 -15.77 -3.33 -7.22
CA THR A 212 -14.78 -2.32 -7.59
C THR A 212 -14.18 -1.67 -6.35
N TYR A 213 -14.99 -1.41 -5.32
CA TYR A 213 -14.52 -0.91 -4.03
C TYR A 213 -13.50 -1.87 -3.40
N ILE A 214 -13.84 -3.15 -3.28
CA ILE A 214 -12.94 -4.15 -2.66
C ILE A 214 -11.67 -4.34 -3.49
N ALA A 215 -11.77 -4.34 -4.82
CA ALA A 215 -10.61 -4.54 -5.69
C ALA A 215 -9.58 -3.40 -5.61
N LEU A 216 -10.05 -2.17 -5.37
CA LEU A 216 -9.21 -0.97 -5.40
C LEU A 216 -8.69 -0.52 -4.02
N GLN A 217 -9.15 -1.12 -2.92
CA GLN A 217 -8.79 -0.71 -1.56
C GLN A 217 -7.76 -1.58 -0.87
#